data_AF-A0A6J6HXX6-F1
#
_entry.id   AF-A0A6J6HXX6-F1
#
_cell.length_a   1.000
_cell.length_b   1.000
_cell.length_c   1.000
_cell.angle_alpha   90.00
_cell.angle_beta   90.00
_cell.angle_gamma   90.00
#
_symmetry.space_group_name_H-M   'P 1'
#
loop_
_entity.id
_entity.type
_entity.pdbx_description
1 polymer ?
#
loop_
_entity_poly.entity_id
_entity_poly.type
_entity_poly.pdbx_seq_one_letter_code
_entity_poly.pdbx_strand_id
1 'polypeptide(L)'
;MSIVFHNDPFTPFDRQPIIAHDSPSSGSGFRRSVAIPDSYLPVPADAAHLRVAARTLDIDQWVSTRDDDWPLTIAMKNALIADRREEVVACAPGAEAACEEVSAGVLHSIGLPVSAGNGLDALIDAALQVADDLCILLPDVDGMPRLQAAVLCSPNRWRLAEKLGGTMASIHSPVARYEEDLDSPVNAVLRRLHVDRPLWRTNWGISNHASLFQPDIPPITPEIDIADMWFRSEWQTLRRLPDTGAILFTIRTYVEKMSDFNTRDYAVVHDVGDIINKIPENVAQYKSIAPYRERIFEYLSLR
;
A
#
# COMPACT_ATOMS: atom_id res chain seq x y z
N MET A 1 -11.01 -17.41 9.21
CA MET A 1 -9.90 -16.49 8.89
C MET A 1 -8.63 -17.09 9.43
N SER A 2 -7.62 -17.28 8.59
CA SER A 2 -6.27 -17.65 9.03
C SER A 2 -5.66 -16.46 9.78
N ILE A 3 -4.88 -16.73 10.81
CA ILE A 3 -4.33 -15.74 11.73
C ILE A 3 -2.81 -15.81 11.62
N VAL A 4 -2.15 -14.65 11.54
CA VAL A 4 -0.68 -14.53 11.50
C VAL A 4 -0.22 -13.90 12.80
N PHE A 5 0.91 -14.37 13.34
CA PHE A 5 1.53 -13.82 14.53
C PHE A 5 2.76 -12.99 14.14
N HIS A 6 2.79 -11.77 14.66
CA HIS A 6 3.91 -10.85 14.47
C HIS A 6 4.80 -10.86 15.70
N ASN A 7 6.08 -11.16 15.48
CA ASN A 7 7.13 -10.97 16.48
C ASN A 7 7.74 -9.60 16.18
N ASP A 8 7.38 -8.56 16.97
CA ASP A 8 7.80 -7.13 16.86
C ASP A 8 6.96 -6.21 15.93
N PRO A 9 6.95 -4.87 16.16
CA PRO A 9 5.70 -4.12 16.12
C PRO A 9 5.22 -3.76 14.71
N PHE A 10 3.94 -4.03 14.50
CA PHE A 10 3.12 -3.49 13.42
C PHE A 10 2.72 -2.01 13.70
N THR A 11 3.02 -1.50 14.93
CA THR A 11 3.63 -0.20 15.34
C THR A 11 3.38 0.11 16.85
N PRO A 12 4.24 0.91 17.55
CA PRO A 12 3.80 2.14 18.22
C PRO A 12 4.61 3.39 17.78
N PHE A 13 4.68 3.58 16.45
CA PHE A 13 5.06 4.77 15.64
C PHE A 13 6.48 4.83 15.06
N ASP A 14 7.12 3.66 14.93
CA ASP A 14 8.20 3.29 13.99
C ASP A 14 9.18 4.43 13.63
N ARG A 15 9.78 4.97 14.69
CA ARG A 15 10.90 5.92 14.67
C ARG A 15 12.12 5.15 14.17
N GLN A 16 12.84 5.73 13.21
CA GLN A 16 13.94 5.15 12.43
C GLN A 16 14.82 4.13 13.19
N PRO A 17 15.42 3.13 12.51
CA PRO A 17 16.42 2.28 13.14
C PRO A 17 17.47 3.19 13.78
N ILE A 18 17.68 3.03 15.10
CA ILE A 18 18.86 3.61 15.74
C ILE A 18 20.04 2.93 15.03
N ILE A 19 20.77 3.66 14.19
CA ILE A 19 22.11 3.26 13.78
C ILE A 19 22.97 3.44 15.02
N ALA A 20 22.95 2.46 15.89
CA ALA A 20 23.96 2.19 16.88
C ALA A 20 23.88 0.70 17.16
N HIS A 21 25.02 0.04 17.03
CA HIS A 21 25.23 -1.33 17.48
C HIS A 21 24.41 -1.63 18.73
N ASP A 22 23.47 -2.57 18.68
CA ASP A 22 23.18 -3.43 19.82
C ASP A 22 22.38 -4.67 19.43
N SER A 23 22.77 -5.75 20.11
CA SER A 23 22.38 -7.14 19.97
C SER A 23 20.91 -7.43 20.34
N PRO A 24 20.39 -8.62 19.97
CA PRO A 24 18.98 -8.95 20.13
C PRO A 24 18.69 -9.46 21.54
N SER A 25 17.81 -8.79 22.29
CA SER A 25 17.01 -9.50 23.29
C SER A 25 15.77 -8.74 23.79
N SER A 26 14.70 -9.51 23.90
CA SER A 26 13.62 -9.47 24.90
C SER A 26 12.48 -8.46 24.75
N GLY A 27 11.40 -8.94 24.12
CA GLY A 27 10.04 -8.45 24.31
C GLY A 27 9.03 -9.47 23.77
N SER A 28 8.61 -10.44 24.58
CA SER A 28 7.54 -11.38 24.18
C SER A 28 6.22 -10.62 24.03
N GLY A 29 5.82 -10.31 22.80
CA GLY A 29 4.57 -9.66 22.48
C GLY A 29 4.06 -10.08 21.11
N PHE A 30 3.67 -11.35 20.97
CA PHE A 30 3.04 -11.84 19.75
C PHE A 30 1.79 -11.00 19.45
N ARG A 31 1.79 -10.24 18.34
CA ARG A 31 0.60 -9.53 17.88
C ARG A 31 -0.11 -10.38 16.83
N ARG A 32 -1.43 -10.49 17.00
CA ARG A 32 -2.32 -11.11 16.02
C ARG A 32 -2.59 -10.16 14.87
N SER A 33 -2.46 -10.62 13.63
CA SER A 33 -2.81 -9.90 12.41
C SER A 33 -3.55 -10.81 11.45
N VAL A 34 -4.21 -10.20 10.48
CA VAL A 34 -4.97 -10.91 9.47
C VAL A 34 -4.03 -11.41 8.39
N ALA A 35 -4.12 -12.72 8.12
CA ALA A 35 -3.43 -13.32 6.98
C ALA A 35 -3.89 -12.65 5.68
N ILE A 36 -2.97 -12.37 4.76
CA ILE A 36 -3.30 -11.75 3.47
C ILE A 36 -4.33 -12.61 2.73
N PRO A 37 -5.52 -12.09 2.37
CA PRO A 37 -6.49 -12.87 1.61
C PRO A 37 -5.88 -13.41 0.31
N ASP A 38 -6.15 -14.67 -0.03
CA ASP A 38 -5.58 -15.30 -1.24
C ASP A 38 -5.92 -14.52 -2.52
N SER A 39 -7.08 -13.87 -2.56
CA SER A 39 -7.50 -12.99 -3.65
C SER A 39 -6.61 -11.75 -3.85
N TYR A 40 -5.77 -11.43 -2.86
CA TYR A 40 -4.85 -10.28 -2.88
C TYR A 40 -3.41 -10.69 -3.23
N LEU A 41 -3.12 -11.99 -3.25
CA LEU A 41 -1.83 -12.52 -3.66
C LEU A 41 -1.62 -12.41 -5.17
N PRO A 42 -0.36 -12.36 -5.64
CA PRO A 42 -0.09 -12.38 -7.06
C PRO A 42 -0.48 -13.71 -7.69
N VAL A 43 -0.84 -13.65 -8.96
CA VAL A 43 -1.18 -14.82 -9.76
C VAL A 43 -0.09 -15.06 -10.82
N PRO A 44 0.05 -16.27 -11.40
CA PRO A 44 1.11 -16.58 -12.36
C PRO A 44 1.21 -15.59 -13.54
N ALA A 45 0.08 -15.01 -13.96
CA ALA A 45 0.05 -13.99 -15.02
C ALA A 45 0.75 -12.67 -14.65
N ASP A 46 1.03 -12.42 -13.36
CA ASP A 46 1.80 -11.27 -12.88
C ASP A 46 3.32 -11.47 -13.02
N ALA A 47 3.78 -12.71 -13.24
CA ALA A 47 5.20 -13.00 -13.42
C ALA A 47 5.71 -12.66 -14.84
N ALA A 48 4.84 -12.74 -15.85
CA ALA A 48 5.23 -12.63 -17.25
C ALA A 48 5.40 -11.17 -17.72
N HIS A 49 4.52 -10.27 -17.29
CA HIS A 49 4.55 -8.85 -17.68
C HIS A 49 4.04 -7.96 -16.55
N LEU A 50 4.66 -6.79 -16.39
CA LEU A 50 4.07 -5.74 -15.57
C LEU A 50 2.76 -5.29 -16.22
N ARG A 51 1.69 -5.30 -15.43
CA ARG A 51 0.35 -4.93 -15.88
C ARG A 51 -0.37 -4.16 -14.79
N VAL A 52 -1.34 -3.34 -15.19
CA VAL A 52 -2.19 -2.62 -14.25
C VAL A 52 -3.08 -3.62 -13.47
N ALA A 53 -3.57 -4.68 -14.14
CA ALA A 53 -4.42 -5.74 -13.56
C ALA A 53 -5.66 -5.21 -12.81
N ALA A 54 -6.20 -4.05 -13.22
CA ALA A 54 -7.38 -3.47 -12.61
C ALA A 54 -8.63 -4.30 -12.89
N ARG A 55 -9.44 -4.51 -11.86
CA ARG A 55 -10.72 -5.23 -11.86
C ARG A 55 -11.81 -4.25 -11.43
N THR A 56 -13.05 -4.51 -11.83
CA THR A 56 -14.19 -3.70 -11.37
C THR A 56 -14.43 -3.92 -9.87
N LEU A 57 -14.65 -2.83 -9.15
CA LEU A 57 -15.02 -2.78 -7.74
C LEU A 57 -16.52 -2.52 -7.64
N ASP A 58 -17.15 -3.02 -6.58
CA ASP A 58 -18.53 -2.65 -6.25
C ASP A 58 -18.60 -1.13 -6.02
N ILE A 59 -19.63 -0.48 -6.57
CA ILE A 59 -19.83 0.97 -6.42
C ILE A 59 -20.10 1.37 -4.97
N ASP A 60 -20.58 0.46 -4.13
CA ASP A 60 -20.80 0.72 -2.71
C ASP A 60 -19.53 0.47 -1.88
N GLN A 61 -18.54 -0.25 -2.42
CA GLN A 61 -17.26 -0.47 -1.76
C GLN A 61 -16.30 0.70 -2.03
N TRP A 62 -16.19 1.61 -1.06
CA TRP A 62 -15.30 2.77 -1.13
C TRP A 62 -13.91 2.51 -0.55
N VAL A 63 -13.85 1.69 0.50
CA VAL A 63 -12.64 1.41 1.28
C VAL A 63 -12.52 -0.09 1.57
N SER A 64 -11.40 -0.49 2.18
CA SER A 64 -11.18 -1.88 2.55
C SER A 64 -12.22 -2.36 3.58
N THR A 65 -12.48 -3.66 3.59
CA THR A 65 -13.37 -4.25 4.61
C THR A 65 -12.69 -4.20 5.97
N ARG A 66 -13.45 -3.83 7.00
CA ARG A 66 -12.96 -3.80 8.38
C ARG A 66 -12.49 -5.17 8.83
N ASP A 67 -11.30 -5.21 9.42
CA ASP A 67 -10.60 -6.41 9.84
C ASP A 67 -9.98 -6.24 11.26
N ASP A 68 -9.34 -7.28 11.78
CA ASP A 68 -8.74 -7.25 13.13
C ASP A 68 -7.54 -6.27 13.24
N ASP A 69 -6.90 -5.90 12.11
CA ASP A 69 -5.79 -4.95 12.07
C ASP A 69 -6.25 -3.48 11.99
N TRP A 70 -7.51 -3.24 11.64
CA TRP A 70 -8.07 -1.91 11.46
C TRP A 70 -7.81 -0.97 12.66
N PRO A 71 -8.17 -1.31 13.92
CA PRO A 71 -8.00 -0.38 15.05
C PRO A 71 -6.53 0.01 15.28
N LEU A 72 -5.62 -0.90 14.95
CA LEU A 72 -4.19 -0.72 15.17
C LEU A 72 -3.58 0.13 14.05
N THR A 73 -4.03 -0.04 12.80
CA THR A 73 -3.70 0.89 11.72
C THR A 73 -4.24 2.29 12.03
N ILE A 74 -5.46 2.43 12.59
CA ILE A 74 -5.98 3.74 13.01
C ILE A 74 -5.12 4.36 14.12
N ALA A 75 -4.71 3.59 15.12
CA ALA A 75 -3.82 4.08 16.17
C ALA A 75 -2.48 4.59 15.60
N MET A 76 -1.89 3.84 14.66
CA MET A 76 -0.69 4.25 13.92
C MET A 76 -0.89 5.58 13.20
N LYS A 77 -1.99 5.72 12.44
CA LYS A 77 -2.31 6.92 11.68
C LYS A 77 -2.46 8.14 12.61
N ASN A 78 -3.15 8.00 13.73
CA ASN A 78 -3.32 9.08 14.71
C ASN A 78 -1.97 9.67 15.14
N ALA A 79 -1.02 8.83 15.50
CA ALA A 79 0.26 9.32 15.98
C ALA A 79 1.21 9.76 14.88
N LEU A 80 1.20 9.14 13.69
CA LEU A 80 1.97 9.67 12.55
C LEU A 80 1.48 11.07 12.18
N ILE A 81 0.17 11.31 12.23
CA ILE A 81 -0.40 12.64 11.99
C ILE A 81 -0.04 13.62 13.13
N ALA A 82 0.04 13.16 14.38
CA ALA A 82 0.43 14.00 15.51
C ALA A 82 1.94 14.34 15.52
N ASP A 83 2.79 13.35 15.31
CA ASP A 83 4.25 13.44 15.52
C ASP A 83 5.02 13.77 14.22
N ARG A 84 4.48 13.38 13.05
CA ARG A 84 5.18 13.39 11.74
C ARG A 84 4.28 13.94 10.63
N ARG A 85 3.43 14.90 10.97
CA ARG A 85 2.37 15.42 10.10
C ARG A 85 2.84 15.77 8.69
N GLU A 86 3.99 16.44 8.57
CA GLU A 86 4.54 16.91 7.30
C GLU A 86 5.00 15.77 6.37
N GLU A 87 5.26 14.58 6.91
CA GLU A 87 5.67 13.41 6.13
C GLU A 87 4.48 12.62 5.58
N VAL A 88 3.33 12.69 6.27
CA VAL A 88 2.18 11.82 6.00
C VAL A 88 0.94 12.57 5.54
N VAL A 89 0.88 13.88 5.70
CA VAL A 89 -0.26 14.70 5.26
C VAL A 89 0.21 15.84 4.38
N ALA A 90 -0.38 15.96 3.20
CA ALA A 90 -0.14 17.10 2.31
C ALA A 90 -1.40 17.45 1.50
N CYS A 91 -1.55 18.72 1.16
CA CYS A 91 -2.59 19.24 0.29
C CYS A 91 -2.04 20.42 -0.49
N ALA A 92 -2.11 20.35 -1.82
CA ALA A 92 -1.80 21.46 -2.70
C ALA A 92 -2.96 22.46 -2.72
N PRO A 93 -2.68 23.76 -2.95
CA PRO A 93 -3.74 24.76 -3.10
C PRO A 93 -4.73 24.38 -4.20
N GLY A 94 -6.03 24.50 -3.92
CA GLY A 94 -7.11 24.18 -4.84
C GLY A 94 -7.62 22.74 -4.77
N ALA A 95 -7.04 21.89 -3.91
CA ALA A 95 -7.51 20.52 -3.69
C ALA A 95 -8.55 20.38 -2.55
N GLU A 96 -8.91 21.48 -1.87
CA GLU A 96 -9.74 21.48 -0.67
C GLU A 96 -11.13 20.89 -0.92
N ALA A 97 -11.79 21.27 -2.03
CA ALA A 97 -13.10 20.73 -2.39
C ALA A 97 -13.06 19.21 -2.63
N ALA A 98 -11.97 18.70 -3.22
CA ALA A 98 -11.81 17.26 -3.44
C ALA A 98 -11.56 16.52 -2.11
N CYS A 99 -10.83 17.13 -1.18
CA CYS A 99 -10.66 16.61 0.17
C CYS A 99 -12.00 16.47 0.91
N GLU A 100 -12.88 17.47 0.81
CA GLU A 100 -14.21 17.46 1.41
C GLU A 100 -15.12 16.38 0.79
N GLU A 101 -15.13 16.27 -0.55
CA GLU A 101 -15.93 15.25 -1.25
C GLU A 101 -15.44 13.82 -0.92
N VAL A 102 -14.11 13.59 -0.91
CA VAL A 102 -13.53 12.32 -0.45
C VAL A 102 -13.96 12.02 0.97
N SER A 103 -13.86 13.00 1.87
CA SER A 103 -14.24 12.83 3.28
C SER A 103 -15.69 12.43 3.43
N ALA A 104 -16.60 13.16 2.79
CA ALA A 104 -18.03 12.90 2.83
C ALA A 104 -18.36 11.49 2.29
N GLY A 105 -17.82 11.11 1.14
CA GLY A 105 -18.07 9.81 0.54
C GLY A 105 -17.51 8.64 1.36
N VAL A 106 -16.28 8.77 1.86
CA VAL A 106 -15.65 7.75 2.72
C VAL A 106 -16.43 7.58 4.02
N LEU A 107 -16.72 8.67 4.75
CA LEU A 107 -17.45 8.61 6.01
C LEU A 107 -18.86 8.05 5.83
N HIS A 108 -19.56 8.47 4.78
CA HIS A 108 -20.88 7.93 4.44
C HIS A 108 -20.82 6.41 4.18
N SER A 109 -19.83 5.94 3.43
CA SER A 109 -19.70 4.51 3.08
C SER A 109 -19.51 3.58 4.29
N ILE A 110 -19.01 4.12 5.41
CA ILE A 110 -18.83 3.39 6.68
C ILE A 110 -19.87 3.76 7.75
N GLY A 111 -20.94 4.48 7.35
CA GLY A 111 -22.06 4.82 8.23
C GLY A 111 -21.76 5.91 9.26
N LEU A 112 -20.78 6.79 9.00
CA LEU A 112 -20.43 7.92 9.85
C LEU A 112 -20.97 9.25 9.29
N PRO A 113 -21.24 10.25 10.15
CA PRO A 113 -21.62 11.57 9.69
C PRO A 113 -20.48 12.25 8.92
N VAL A 114 -20.83 13.25 8.12
CA VAL A 114 -19.85 14.12 7.44
C VAL A 114 -18.94 14.79 8.48
N SER A 115 -17.67 14.96 8.12
CA SER A 115 -16.68 15.67 8.95
C SER A 115 -17.15 17.10 9.25
N ALA A 116 -16.79 17.61 10.42
CA ALA A 116 -16.97 19.01 10.78
C ALA A 116 -15.79 19.90 10.33
N GLY A 117 -14.69 19.28 9.90
CA GLY A 117 -13.54 19.96 9.30
C GLY A 117 -13.80 20.34 7.85
N ASN A 118 -12.92 21.19 7.31
CA ASN A 118 -12.95 21.63 5.91
C ASN A 118 -11.62 21.31 5.22
N GLY A 119 -11.63 21.22 3.90
CA GLY A 119 -10.45 20.93 3.09
C GLY A 119 -9.63 19.76 3.64
N LEU A 120 -8.35 20.01 3.90
CA LEU A 120 -7.42 19.00 4.41
C LEU A 120 -7.83 18.39 5.75
N ASP A 121 -8.46 19.16 6.65
CA ASP A 121 -8.89 18.63 7.95
C ASP A 121 -10.03 17.62 7.77
N ALA A 122 -10.93 17.84 6.81
CA ALA A 122 -11.96 16.87 6.45
C ALA A 122 -11.35 15.55 5.96
N LEU A 123 -10.29 15.62 5.13
CA LEU A 123 -9.58 14.44 4.65
C LEU A 123 -8.89 13.68 5.79
N ILE A 124 -8.27 14.39 6.74
CA ILE A 124 -7.66 13.80 7.94
C ILE A 124 -8.71 13.07 8.77
N ASP A 125 -9.85 13.71 9.03
CA ASP A 125 -10.95 13.11 9.80
C ASP A 125 -11.39 11.77 9.20
N ALA A 126 -11.62 11.74 7.88
CA ALA A 126 -11.98 10.51 7.18
C ALA A 126 -10.87 9.46 7.20
N ALA A 127 -9.62 9.88 6.97
CA ALA A 127 -8.47 8.99 7.04
C ALA A 127 -8.32 8.35 8.44
N LEU A 128 -8.64 9.07 9.51
CA LEU A 128 -8.61 8.54 10.88
C LEU A 128 -9.76 7.57 11.19
N GLN A 129 -10.71 7.37 10.27
CA GLN A 129 -11.75 6.35 10.40
C GLN A 129 -11.46 5.08 9.59
N VAL A 130 -10.54 5.14 8.61
CA VAL A 130 -10.25 4.03 7.69
C VAL A 130 -8.79 3.56 7.70
N ALA A 131 -8.59 2.25 7.55
CA ALA A 131 -7.25 1.68 7.56
C ALA A 131 -6.48 1.94 6.26
N ASP A 132 -7.17 2.26 5.16
CA ASP A 132 -6.59 2.67 3.89
C ASP A 132 -5.89 4.03 4.01
N ASP A 133 -4.76 4.20 3.33
CA ASP A 133 -4.25 5.52 3.00
C ASP A 133 -5.14 6.16 1.93
N LEU A 134 -5.31 7.49 1.98
CA LEU A 134 -6.16 8.23 1.06
C LEU A 134 -5.31 9.18 0.22
N CYS A 135 -5.24 8.95 -1.09
CA CYS A 135 -4.54 9.82 -2.04
C CYS A 135 -5.55 10.39 -3.05
N ILE A 136 -5.44 11.68 -3.36
CA ILE A 136 -6.35 12.40 -4.24
C ILE A 136 -5.58 12.85 -5.47
N LEU A 137 -6.05 12.40 -6.64
CA LEU A 137 -5.56 12.87 -7.93
C LEU A 137 -6.53 13.88 -8.52
N LEU A 138 -6.04 15.05 -8.92
CA LEU A 138 -6.81 16.02 -9.70
C LEU A 138 -6.20 16.19 -11.08
N PRO A 139 -7.02 16.44 -12.12
CA PRO A 139 -6.50 16.76 -13.44
C PRO A 139 -5.75 18.09 -13.41
N ASP A 140 -4.63 18.16 -14.10
CA ASP A 140 -3.97 19.43 -14.42
C ASP A 140 -4.64 20.12 -15.63
N VAL A 141 -4.03 21.20 -16.12
CA VAL A 141 -4.53 21.99 -17.25
C VAL A 141 -4.68 21.16 -18.54
N ASP A 142 -3.92 20.07 -18.68
CA ASP A 142 -3.96 19.16 -19.83
C ASP A 142 -4.86 17.94 -19.57
N GLY A 143 -5.56 17.92 -18.43
CA GLY A 143 -6.42 16.82 -18.00
C GLY A 143 -5.66 15.63 -17.43
N MET A 144 -4.36 15.74 -17.17
CA MET A 144 -3.52 14.66 -16.67
C MET A 144 -3.59 14.60 -15.13
N PRO A 145 -3.81 13.41 -14.53
CA PRO A 145 -3.96 13.29 -13.08
C PRO A 145 -2.64 13.53 -12.36
N ARG A 146 -2.69 14.40 -11.35
CA ARG A 146 -1.58 14.72 -10.43
C ARG A 146 -1.98 14.46 -8.99
N LEU A 147 -1.04 13.96 -8.19
CA LEU A 147 -1.26 13.80 -6.75
C LEU A 147 -1.34 15.18 -6.08
N GLN A 148 -2.53 15.60 -5.65
CA GLN A 148 -2.72 16.93 -5.08
C GLN A 148 -3.01 16.93 -3.58
N ALA A 149 -3.51 15.84 -3.01
CA ALA A 149 -3.64 15.71 -1.57
C ALA A 149 -3.48 14.26 -1.13
N ALA A 150 -3.00 14.04 0.08
CA ALA A 150 -2.98 12.71 0.66
C ALA A 150 -2.90 12.71 2.19
N VAL A 151 -3.40 11.62 2.76
CA VAL A 151 -3.00 11.10 4.07
C VAL A 151 -2.38 9.72 3.82
N LEU A 152 -1.04 9.65 3.86
CA LEU A 152 -0.21 8.50 3.50
C LEU A 152 0.61 8.03 4.70
N CYS A 153 0.09 7.04 5.42
CA CYS A 153 0.68 6.52 6.65
C CYS A 153 1.29 5.12 6.49
N SER A 154 1.13 4.48 5.34
CA SER A 154 1.73 3.17 5.02
C SER A 154 2.50 3.18 3.68
N PRO A 155 3.40 4.18 3.43
CA PRO A 155 4.18 4.20 2.21
C PRO A 155 5.06 2.95 2.07
N ASN A 156 5.35 2.59 0.83
CA ASN A 156 6.22 1.49 0.47
C ASN A 156 7.42 2.03 -0.33
N ARG A 157 8.38 2.60 0.41
CA ARG A 157 9.65 3.15 -0.05
C ARG A 157 9.51 4.39 -0.93
N TRP A 158 8.57 5.27 -0.59
CA TRP A 158 8.45 6.59 -1.21
C TRP A 158 7.90 7.61 -0.23
N ARG A 159 8.34 8.87 -0.38
CA ARG A 159 7.93 9.99 0.48
C ARG A 159 6.84 10.81 -0.19
N LEU A 160 5.80 11.18 0.56
CA LEU A 160 4.70 12.00 0.06
C LEU A 160 5.19 13.34 -0.51
N ALA A 161 6.10 14.01 0.20
CA ALA A 161 6.66 15.30 -0.20
C ALA A 161 7.39 15.27 -1.56
N GLU A 162 7.94 14.12 -1.95
CA GLU A 162 8.63 13.95 -3.25
C GLU A 162 7.66 13.68 -4.40
N LYS A 163 6.43 13.25 -4.11
CA LYS A 163 5.44 12.83 -5.10
C LYS A 163 4.30 13.82 -5.28
N LEU A 164 4.07 14.71 -4.31
CA LEU A 164 3.06 15.76 -4.39
C LEU A 164 3.26 16.65 -5.63
N GLY A 165 2.17 16.95 -6.34
CA GLY A 165 2.17 17.68 -7.61
C GLY A 165 2.70 16.88 -8.81
N GLY A 166 3.22 15.68 -8.59
CA GLY A 166 3.75 14.81 -9.64
C GLY A 166 2.67 14.23 -10.55
N THR A 167 3.02 13.99 -11.82
CA THR A 167 2.20 13.21 -12.76
C THR A 167 2.35 11.71 -12.48
N MET A 168 1.51 10.87 -13.09
CA MET A 168 1.71 9.42 -13.00
C MET A 168 3.11 9.00 -13.49
N ALA A 169 3.59 9.57 -14.59
CA ALA A 169 4.93 9.31 -15.10
C ALA A 169 6.04 9.71 -14.11
N SER A 170 5.99 10.93 -13.54
CA SER A 170 7.04 11.38 -12.61
C SER A 170 6.98 10.62 -11.28
N ILE A 171 5.77 10.29 -10.80
CA ILE A 171 5.59 9.53 -9.57
C ILE A 171 6.18 8.12 -9.73
N HIS A 172 5.94 7.48 -10.87
CA HIS A 172 6.33 6.10 -11.12
C HIS A 172 7.66 5.95 -11.87
N SER A 173 8.40 7.01 -12.14
CA SER A 173 9.74 6.93 -12.76
C SER A 173 10.70 5.90 -12.14
N PRO A 174 10.69 5.65 -10.80
CA PRO A 174 11.52 4.59 -10.20
C PRO A 174 11.05 3.15 -10.47
N VAL A 175 9.82 2.95 -10.95
CA VAL A 175 9.25 1.63 -11.24
C VAL A 175 9.95 1.05 -12.46
N ALA A 176 10.53 -0.14 -12.31
CA ALA A 176 11.18 -0.84 -13.40
C ALA A 176 10.22 -0.98 -14.60
N ARG A 177 10.70 -0.61 -15.78
CA ARG A 177 9.96 -0.70 -17.07
C ARG A 177 8.64 0.08 -17.13
N TYR A 178 8.47 1.11 -16.30
CA TYR A 178 7.21 1.85 -16.26
C TYR A 178 6.91 2.56 -17.57
N GLU A 179 7.90 3.27 -18.12
CA GLU A 179 7.74 4.04 -19.36
C GLU A 179 7.38 3.12 -20.54
N GLU A 180 8.01 1.95 -20.61
CA GLU A 180 7.82 1.00 -21.69
C GLU A 180 6.52 0.20 -21.56
N ASP A 181 6.19 -0.27 -20.35
CA ASP A 181 5.13 -1.26 -20.17
C ASP A 181 3.85 -0.70 -19.49
N LEU A 182 3.93 0.41 -18.75
CA LEU A 182 2.85 0.85 -17.84
C LEU A 182 2.32 2.27 -18.06
N ASP A 183 3.11 3.22 -18.56
CA ASP A 183 2.66 4.62 -18.65
C ASP A 183 1.38 4.78 -19.51
N SER A 184 1.40 4.29 -20.74
CA SER A 184 0.23 4.34 -21.63
C SER A 184 -0.98 3.57 -21.08
N PRO A 185 -0.83 2.31 -20.62
CA PRO A 185 -1.93 1.57 -19.97
C PRO A 185 -2.51 2.26 -18.73
N VAL A 186 -1.68 2.79 -17.84
CA VAL A 186 -2.13 3.50 -16.63
C VAL A 186 -2.92 4.74 -17.02
N ASN A 187 -2.38 5.57 -17.91
CA ASN A 187 -3.07 6.77 -18.37
C ASN A 187 -4.40 6.42 -19.09
N ALA A 188 -4.45 5.31 -19.84
CA ALA A 188 -5.68 4.84 -20.46
C ALA A 188 -6.73 4.41 -19.41
N VAL A 189 -6.32 3.73 -18.34
CA VAL A 189 -7.20 3.34 -17.23
C VAL A 189 -7.77 4.57 -16.53
N LEU A 190 -6.93 5.55 -16.17
CA LEU A 190 -7.38 6.75 -15.46
C LEU A 190 -8.31 7.62 -16.33
N ARG A 191 -8.04 7.73 -17.63
CA ARG A 191 -8.92 8.43 -18.59
C ARG A 191 -10.29 7.76 -18.75
N ARG A 192 -10.35 6.43 -18.66
CA ARG A 192 -11.59 5.65 -18.82
C ARG A 192 -12.34 5.41 -17.50
N LEU A 193 -11.76 5.79 -16.37
CA LEU A 193 -12.36 5.61 -15.06
C LEU A 193 -13.65 6.44 -14.97
N HIS A 194 -14.79 5.77 -14.89
CA HIS A 194 -16.12 6.38 -14.79
C HIS A 194 -16.56 6.45 -13.33
N VAL A 195 -17.39 7.43 -12.98
CA VAL A 195 -17.91 7.63 -11.61
C VAL A 195 -18.64 6.39 -11.09
N ASP A 196 -19.38 5.70 -11.96
CA ASP A 196 -20.15 4.50 -11.61
C ASP A 196 -19.36 3.18 -11.69
N ARG A 197 -18.08 3.25 -12.05
CA ARG A 197 -17.26 2.04 -12.27
C ARG A 197 -15.90 2.17 -11.60
N PRO A 198 -15.86 2.13 -10.26
CA PRO A 198 -14.59 2.10 -9.55
C PRO A 198 -13.82 0.82 -9.89
N LEU A 199 -12.52 0.89 -9.73
CA LEU A 199 -11.60 -0.20 -10.01
C LEU A 199 -10.81 -0.55 -8.75
N TRP A 200 -10.33 -1.78 -8.69
CA TRP A 200 -9.34 -2.19 -7.70
C TRP A 200 -8.26 -3.05 -8.33
N ARG A 201 -7.10 -3.09 -7.69
CA ARG A 201 -5.96 -3.93 -8.06
C ARG A 201 -5.15 -4.30 -6.83
N THR A 202 -4.17 -5.17 -7.01
CA THR A 202 -3.18 -5.48 -5.99
C THR A 202 -1.78 -5.08 -6.44
N ASN A 203 -0.96 -4.74 -5.46
CA ASN A 203 0.49 -4.62 -5.61
C ASN A 203 1.14 -5.40 -4.46
N TRP A 204 2.32 -5.95 -4.67
CA TRP A 204 2.94 -6.82 -3.66
C TRP A 204 4.47 -6.73 -3.71
N GLY A 205 5.12 -7.20 -2.66
CA GLY A 205 6.56 -7.30 -2.58
C GLY A 205 6.99 -8.07 -1.33
N ILE A 206 8.31 -8.20 -1.16
CA ILE A 206 8.91 -8.78 0.04
C ILE A 206 9.65 -7.67 0.79
N SER A 207 9.54 -7.70 2.12
CA SER A 207 10.18 -6.75 3.02
C SER A 207 10.98 -7.51 4.07
N ASN A 208 12.10 -6.93 4.48
CA ASN A 208 12.90 -7.40 5.61
C ASN A 208 12.41 -6.83 6.96
N HIS A 209 11.28 -6.12 6.97
CA HIS A 209 10.68 -5.55 8.18
C HIS A 209 9.15 -5.51 8.09
N ALA A 210 8.47 -5.72 9.22
CA ALA A 210 7.01 -5.74 9.36
C ALA A 210 6.31 -4.37 9.28
N SER A 211 7.06 -3.27 9.18
CA SER A 211 6.52 -1.93 9.40
C SER A 211 5.62 -1.52 8.23
N LEU A 212 4.46 -0.93 8.54
CA LEU A 212 3.61 -0.33 7.52
C LEU A 212 4.20 0.97 6.98
N PHE A 213 4.77 1.79 7.86
CA PHE A 213 5.32 3.11 7.53
C PHE A 213 6.78 3.01 7.07
N GLN A 214 6.99 2.87 5.76
CA GLN A 214 8.32 2.76 5.16
C GLN A 214 8.52 3.85 4.09
N PRO A 215 8.80 5.11 4.47
CA PRO A 215 9.01 6.19 3.50
C PRO A 215 10.32 6.03 2.71
N ASP A 216 11.28 5.29 3.26
CA ASP A 216 12.62 5.09 2.73
C ASP A 216 12.90 3.63 2.38
N ILE A 217 13.84 3.40 1.46
CA ILE A 217 14.37 2.06 1.18
C ILE A 217 15.24 1.64 2.38
N PRO A 218 14.90 0.56 3.09
CA PRO A 218 15.73 0.09 4.21
C PRO A 218 17.05 -0.51 3.70
N PRO A 219 18.11 -0.55 4.53
CA PRO A 219 19.33 -1.28 4.20
C PRO A 219 19.05 -2.74 3.87
N ILE A 220 19.78 -3.28 2.89
CA ILE A 220 19.73 -4.70 2.57
C ILE A 220 20.37 -5.47 3.73
N THR A 221 19.71 -6.55 4.16
CA THR A 221 20.16 -7.47 5.21
C THR A 221 20.36 -8.88 4.63
N PRO A 222 21.44 -9.15 3.85
CA PRO A 222 21.57 -10.41 3.09
C PRO A 222 21.49 -11.68 3.95
N GLU A 223 21.91 -11.59 5.22
CA GLU A 223 21.96 -12.68 6.18
C GLU A 223 20.64 -12.95 6.92
N ILE A 224 19.59 -12.16 6.66
CA ILE A 224 18.29 -12.37 7.33
C ILE A 224 17.75 -13.78 7.05
N ASP A 225 17.16 -14.43 8.05
CA ASP A 225 16.41 -15.67 7.84
C ASP A 225 15.16 -15.36 7.00
N ILE A 226 14.92 -16.16 5.95
CA ILE A 226 13.73 -15.99 5.11
C ILE A 226 12.46 -16.16 5.93
N ALA A 227 12.47 -17.02 6.96
CA ALA A 227 11.33 -17.21 7.85
C ALA A 227 10.95 -15.92 8.62
N ASP A 228 11.89 -14.99 8.81
CA ASP A 228 11.70 -13.71 9.50
C ASP A 228 11.43 -12.53 8.56
N MET A 229 11.42 -12.76 7.25
CA MET A 229 10.99 -11.77 6.26
C MET A 229 9.45 -11.67 6.20
N TRP A 230 8.95 -10.71 5.44
CA TRP A 230 7.54 -10.34 5.37
C TRP A 230 7.05 -10.26 3.93
N PHE A 231 5.95 -10.96 3.64
CA PHE A 231 5.17 -10.71 2.45
C PHE A 231 4.33 -9.44 2.67
N ARG A 232 4.44 -8.47 1.77
CA ARG A 232 3.66 -7.23 1.80
C ARG A 232 2.72 -7.17 0.61
N SER A 233 1.45 -6.91 0.85
CA SER A 233 0.46 -6.71 -0.20
C SER A 233 -0.33 -5.42 0.02
N GLU A 234 -0.65 -4.74 -1.06
CA GLU A 234 -1.45 -3.53 -1.09
C GLU A 234 -2.71 -3.84 -1.89
N TRP A 235 -3.87 -3.68 -1.26
CA TRP A 235 -5.15 -3.65 -1.96
C TRP A 235 -5.48 -2.19 -2.27
N GLN A 236 -5.56 -1.87 -3.57
CA GLN A 236 -5.61 -0.52 -4.06
C GLN A 236 -6.91 -0.28 -4.80
N THR A 237 -7.59 0.84 -4.55
CA THR A 237 -8.81 1.22 -5.29
C THR A 237 -8.64 2.53 -6.04
N LEU A 238 -9.39 2.70 -7.13
CA LEU A 238 -9.46 3.91 -7.92
C LEU A 238 -10.94 4.25 -8.13
N ARG A 239 -11.39 5.40 -7.62
CA ARG A 239 -12.75 5.89 -7.77
C ARG A 239 -12.74 7.32 -8.28
N ARG A 240 -13.44 7.58 -9.39
CA ARG A 240 -13.70 8.96 -9.82
C ARG A 240 -14.88 9.52 -9.04
N LEU A 241 -14.73 10.74 -8.55
CA LEU A 241 -15.72 11.46 -7.78
C LEU A 241 -16.65 12.30 -8.69
N PRO A 242 -17.96 12.34 -8.41
CA PRO A 242 -18.94 12.99 -9.27
C PRO A 242 -18.87 14.53 -9.29
N ASP A 243 -18.54 15.18 -8.16
CA ASP A 243 -18.65 16.64 -8.05
C ASP A 243 -17.36 17.33 -8.47
N THR A 244 -16.22 16.90 -7.94
CA THR A 244 -14.91 17.47 -8.27
C THR A 244 -14.24 16.83 -9.48
N GLY A 245 -14.71 15.65 -9.92
CA GLY A 245 -14.03 14.86 -10.94
C GLY A 245 -12.68 14.27 -10.50
N ALA A 246 -12.28 14.48 -9.23
CA ALA A 246 -11.06 13.94 -8.65
C ALA A 246 -11.08 12.40 -8.66
N ILE A 247 -9.90 11.79 -8.54
CA ILE A 247 -9.77 10.35 -8.37
C ILE A 247 -9.27 10.09 -6.95
N LEU A 248 -10.09 9.41 -6.16
CA LEU A 248 -9.65 8.81 -4.90
C LEU A 248 -8.87 7.52 -5.22
N PHE A 249 -7.62 7.49 -4.78
CA PHE A 249 -6.76 6.32 -4.76
C PHE A 249 -6.60 5.85 -3.31
N THR A 250 -7.22 4.74 -2.95
CA THR A 250 -7.05 4.15 -1.61
C THR A 250 -5.97 3.08 -1.63
N ILE A 251 -5.20 2.95 -0.55
CA ILE A 251 -4.14 1.95 -0.41
C ILE A 251 -4.25 1.28 0.96
N ARG A 252 -4.79 0.06 1.00
CA ARG A 252 -4.78 -0.78 2.20
C ARG A 252 -3.57 -1.70 2.17
N THR A 253 -2.65 -1.53 3.11
CA THR A 253 -1.46 -2.38 3.25
C THR A 253 -1.72 -3.53 4.22
N TYR A 254 -1.31 -4.73 3.81
CA TYR A 254 -1.24 -5.96 4.60
C TYR A 254 0.20 -6.47 4.64
N VAL A 255 0.58 -7.07 5.76
CA VAL A 255 1.88 -7.72 5.95
C VAL A 255 1.71 -9.07 6.64
N GLU A 256 2.46 -10.06 6.18
CA GLU A 256 2.42 -11.42 6.72
C GLU A 256 3.81 -12.02 6.81
N LYS A 257 4.11 -12.66 7.95
CA LYS A 257 5.42 -13.25 8.18
C LYS A 257 5.62 -14.43 7.25
N MET A 258 6.80 -14.55 6.65
CA MET A 258 7.11 -15.65 5.73
C MET A 258 7.01 -17.02 6.38
N SER A 259 7.34 -17.15 7.68
CA SER A 259 7.10 -18.37 8.46
C SER A 259 5.64 -18.80 8.46
N ASP A 260 4.72 -17.84 8.62
CA ASP A 260 3.29 -18.09 8.70
C ASP A 260 2.72 -18.32 7.30
N PHE A 261 3.18 -17.55 6.32
CA PHE A 261 2.84 -17.73 4.92
C PHE A 261 3.17 -19.15 4.44
N ASN A 262 4.32 -19.69 4.82
CA ASN A 262 4.75 -21.05 4.44
C ASN A 262 3.85 -22.17 5.01
N THR A 263 3.01 -21.86 6.01
CA THR A 263 2.04 -22.82 6.57
C THR A 263 0.72 -22.91 5.80
N ARG A 264 0.49 -22.05 4.80
CA ARG A 264 -0.73 -21.99 3.96
C ARG A 264 -0.93 -23.25 3.11
N ASP A 265 -1.92 -23.25 2.23
CA ASP A 265 -2.07 -24.31 1.23
C ASP A 265 -0.82 -24.42 0.34
N TYR A 266 -0.41 -25.64 0.01
CA TYR A 266 0.80 -25.89 -0.78
C TYR A 266 0.77 -25.18 -2.14
N ALA A 267 -0.38 -25.20 -2.83
CA ALA A 267 -0.49 -24.59 -4.15
C ALA A 267 -0.28 -23.07 -4.08
N VAL A 268 -0.81 -22.42 -3.04
CA VAL A 268 -0.64 -20.96 -2.83
C VAL A 268 0.84 -20.63 -2.58
N VAL A 269 1.50 -21.37 -1.70
CA VAL A 269 2.92 -21.16 -1.37
C VAL A 269 3.80 -21.38 -2.59
N HIS A 270 3.58 -22.49 -3.30
CA HIS A 270 4.33 -22.87 -4.48
C HIS A 270 4.15 -21.86 -5.62
N ASP A 271 2.92 -21.43 -5.92
CA ASP A 271 2.65 -20.45 -6.99
C ASP A 271 3.37 -19.13 -6.74
N VAL A 272 3.38 -18.66 -5.48
CA VAL A 272 4.13 -17.44 -5.12
C VAL A 272 5.63 -17.63 -5.27
N GLY A 273 6.18 -18.77 -4.83
CA GLY A 273 7.59 -19.11 -5.05
C GLY A 273 7.96 -19.08 -6.54
N ASP A 274 7.11 -19.70 -7.37
CA ASP A 274 7.27 -19.73 -8.83
C ASP A 274 7.24 -18.34 -9.45
N ILE A 275 6.34 -17.46 -9.01
CA ILE A 275 6.27 -16.07 -9.46
C ILE A 275 7.56 -15.33 -9.10
N ILE A 276 8.01 -15.42 -7.85
CA ILE A 276 9.26 -14.80 -7.36
C ILE A 276 10.46 -15.29 -8.19
N ASN A 277 10.48 -16.59 -8.56
CA ASN A 277 11.53 -17.14 -9.39
C ASN A 277 11.44 -16.72 -10.86
N LYS A 278 10.29 -16.23 -11.36
CA LYS A 278 10.09 -15.90 -12.78
C LYS A 278 10.06 -14.40 -13.10
N ILE A 279 9.86 -13.51 -12.11
CA ILE A 279 9.84 -12.06 -12.38
C ILE A 279 11.15 -11.56 -13.02
N PRO A 280 11.11 -10.54 -13.90
CA PRO A 280 12.33 -9.97 -14.48
C PRO A 280 13.27 -9.42 -13.41
N GLU A 281 14.58 -9.47 -13.66
CA GLU A 281 15.61 -9.09 -12.67
C GLU A 281 15.47 -7.63 -12.19
N ASN A 282 15.20 -6.69 -13.10
CA ASN A 282 14.94 -5.30 -12.74
C ASN A 282 13.65 -5.12 -11.90
N VAL A 283 12.64 -5.96 -12.10
CA VAL A 283 11.44 -5.99 -11.25
C VAL A 283 11.78 -6.54 -9.85
N ALA A 284 12.60 -7.59 -9.79
CA ALA A 284 13.10 -8.14 -8.53
C ALA A 284 13.94 -7.10 -7.76
N GLN A 285 14.77 -6.31 -8.44
CA GLN A 285 15.54 -5.22 -7.84
C GLN A 285 14.63 -4.10 -7.30
N TYR A 286 13.68 -3.64 -8.12
CA TYR A 286 12.70 -2.62 -7.71
C TYR A 286 11.88 -3.05 -6.49
N LYS A 287 11.43 -4.32 -6.44
CA LYS A 287 10.70 -4.88 -5.30
C LYS A 287 11.61 -5.27 -4.12
N SER A 288 12.94 -5.08 -4.23
CA SER A 288 13.99 -5.51 -3.29
C SER A 288 13.94 -7.01 -2.95
N ILE A 289 13.53 -7.81 -3.91
CA ILE A 289 13.53 -9.28 -3.87
C ILE A 289 14.87 -9.83 -4.35
N ALA A 290 15.54 -9.16 -5.29
CA ALA A 290 16.74 -9.67 -5.96
C ALA A 290 17.83 -10.22 -5.00
N PRO A 291 18.19 -9.56 -3.88
CA PRO A 291 19.22 -10.08 -2.97
C PRO A 291 18.85 -11.40 -2.27
N TYR A 292 17.56 -11.74 -2.23
CA TYR A 292 17.01 -12.85 -1.46
C TYR A 292 16.37 -13.93 -2.34
N ARG A 293 16.30 -13.68 -3.65
CA ARG A 293 15.43 -14.40 -4.57
C ARG A 293 15.60 -15.91 -4.52
N GLU A 294 16.84 -16.39 -4.62
CA GLU A 294 17.16 -17.82 -4.60
C GLU A 294 16.76 -18.44 -3.26
N ARG A 295 17.16 -17.82 -2.14
CA ARG A 295 16.82 -18.27 -0.78
C ARG A 295 15.31 -18.27 -0.52
N ILE A 296 14.58 -17.29 -1.03
CA ILE A 296 13.11 -17.23 -0.92
C ILE A 296 12.48 -18.38 -1.72
N PHE A 297 12.93 -18.58 -2.96
CA PHE A 297 12.41 -19.66 -3.79
C PHE A 297 12.68 -21.03 -3.15
N GLU A 298 13.90 -21.28 -2.68
CA GLU A 298 14.25 -22.49 -1.95
C GLU A 298 13.37 -22.68 -0.72
N TYR A 299 13.25 -21.66 0.13
CA TYR A 299 12.43 -21.71 1.35
C TYR A 299 10.96 -22.07 1.08
N LEU A 300 10.37 -21.51 0.03
CA LEU A 300 8.98 -21.79 -0.36
C LEU A 300 8.82 -23.14 -1.11
N SER A 301 9.90 -23.67 -1.69
CA SER A 301 9.89 -24.93 -2.46
C SER A 301 10.25 -26.17 -1.62
N LEU A 302 10.90 -25.99 -0.47
CA LEU A 302 11.39 -27.07 0.39
C LEU A 302 10.29 -27.80 1.19
N ARG A 303 9.03 -27.46 0.98
CA ARG A 303 7.89 -28.08 1.66
C ARG A 303 7.48 -29.41 1.04
#